data_AF-A0A660TFU5-F1
#
_entry.id   AF-A0A660TFU5-F1
#
_cell.length_a   1.000
_cell.length_b   1.000
_cell.length_c   1.000
_cell.angle_alpha   90.00
_cell.angle_beta   90.00
_cell.angle_gamma   90.00
#
_symmetry.space_group_name_H-M   'P 1'
#
loop_
_entity.id
_entity.type
_entity.pdbx_description
1 polymer ?
#
loop_
_entity_poly.entity_id
_entity_poly.type
_entity_poly.pdbx_seq_one_letter_code
_entity_poly.pdbx_strand_id
1 'polypeptide(L)'
;MKCISSKKKIENYFLVQRILFASEQCLNLMRKSLLPILRKNGLNHAQYLILMIVNYAEMNDNKIISTDLSYILGREKHTMTPQVDSLEKKDMLVRERSSSDRRAVFLRLTDRGRNLISRVQPQTMDVVSSVSVGTAENFKKIYNFLKNFRDTVADLAGQNPELYSKPYEKLLVAGEEKYMQVLTKRQNLNDKTLEENIIESQTKNEINEEKTSLEKT
;
A
#
# COMPACT_ATOMS: atom_id res chain seq x y z
N MET A 1 33.63 26.06 -27.47
CA MET A 1 33.39 24.82 -26.70
C MET A 1 32.44 24.93 -25.49
N LYS A 2 31.88 26.10 -25.11
CA LYS A 2 30.91 26.23 -23.98
C LYS A 2 29.42 26.01 -24.31
N CYS A 3 29.04 26.04 -25.60
CA CYS A 3 27.62 26.03 -26.04
C CYS A 3 26.94 24.64 -25.96
N ILE A 4 27.70 23.56 -26.09
CA ILE A 4 27.17 22.19 -26.03
C ILE A 4 26.76 21.81 -24.59
N SER A 5 27.49 22.33 -23.58
CA SER A 5 27.20 22.13 -22.16
C SER A 5 25.90 22.82 -21.71
N SER A 6 25.62 24.03 -22.22
CA SER A 6 24.38 24.75 -21.90
C SER A 6 23.16 24.12 -22.54
N LYS A 7 23.25 23.69 -23.82
CA LYS A 7 22.15 23.00 -24.51
C LYS A 7 21.74 21.71 -23.80
N LYS A 8 22.70 20.84 -23.45
CA LYS A 8 22.44 19.59 -22.72
C LYS A 8 21.81 19.83 -21.34
N LYS A 9 22.23 20.89 -20.65
CA LYS A 9 21.64 21.29 -19.36
C LYS A 9 20.17 21.70 -19.51
N ILE A 10 19.85 22.49 -20.55
CA ILE A 10 18.48 22.94 -20.84
C ILE A 10 17.60 21.75 -21.25
N GLU A 11 18.10 20.85 -22.09
CA GLU A 11 17.39 19.62 -22.47
C GLU A 11 17.07 18.77 -21.24
N ASN A 12 18.06 18.55 -20.36
CA ASN A 12 17.87 17.79 -19.14
C ASN A 12 16.85 18.44 -18.20
N TYR A 13 16.85 19.76 -18.09
CA TYR A 13 15.87 20.50 -17.28
C TYR A 13 14.43 20.17 -17.71
N PHE A 14 14.13 20.25 -19.02
CA PHE A 14 12.78 19.95 -19.51
C PHE A 14 12.40 18.48 -19.34
N LEU A 15 13.35 17.55 -19.54
CA LEU A 15 13.09 16.12 -19.35
C LEU A 15 12.76 15.80 -17.88
N VAL A 16 13.56 16.31 -16.93
CA VAL A 16 13.34 16.11 -15.50
C VAL A 16 12.03 16.75 -15.04
N GLN A 17 11.66 17.93 -15.55
CA GLN A 17 10.38 18.55 -15.22
C GLN A 17 9.18 17.75 -15.70
N ARG A 18 9.23 17.18 -16.90
CA ARG A 18 8.16 16.33 -17.42
C ARG A 18 7.93 15.12 -16.52
N ILE A 19 9.02 14.49 -16.07
CA ILE A 19 8.97 13.37 -15.13
C ILE A 19 8.36 13.82 -13.80
N LEU A 20 8.83 14.93 -13.23
CA LEU A 20 8.32 15.46 -11.95
C LEU A 20 6.81 15.70 -12.01
N PHE A 21 6.32 16.40 -13.03
CA PHE A 21 4.90 16.68 -13.18
C PHE A 21 4.08 15.43 -13.45
N ALA A 22 4.58 14.51 -14.28
CA ALA A 22 3.91 13.24 -14.52
C ALA A 22 3.82 12.38 -13.25
N SER A 23 4.90 12.29 -12.47
CA SER A 23 4.92 11.58 -11.19
C SER A 23 3.90 12.14 -10.19
N GLU A 24 3.81 13.47 -10.08
CA GLU A 24 2.84 14.13 -9.20
C GLU A 24 1.40 13.89 -9.67
N GLN A 25 1.14 13.96 -10.99
CA GLN A 25 -0.16 13.64 -11.57
C GLN A 25 -0.57 12.20 -11.32
N CYS A 26 0.32 11.24 -11.59
CA CYS A 26 0.08 9.81 -11.33
C CYS A 26 -0.26 9.57 -9.85
N LEU A 27 0.51 10.17 -8.94
CA LEU A 27 0.30 10.03 -7.50
C LEU A 27 -1.05 10.62 -7.06
N ASN A 28 -1.44 11.78 -7.59
CA ASN A 28 -2.72 12.42 -7.28
C ASN A 28 -3.92 11.70 -7.88
N LEU A 29 -3.80 11.20 -9.11
CA LEU A 29 -4.84 10.40 -9.75
C LEU A 29 -5.02 9.07 -9.02
N MET A 30 -3.93 8.40 -8.63
CA MET A 30 -4.00 7.17 -7.84
C MET A 30 -4.68 7.42 -6.49
N ARG A 31 -4.30 8.50 -5.78
CA ARG A 31 -4.98 8.94 -4.55
C ARG A 31 -6.48 9.13 -4.75
N LYS A 32 -6.87 9.79 -5.85
CA LYS A 32 -8.28 10.07 -6.19
C LYS A 32 -9.05 8.78 -6.47
N SER A 33 -8.46 7.84 -7.19
CA SER A 33 -9.08 6.54 -7.51
C SER A 33 -9.35 5.71 -6.26
N LEU A 34 -8.47 5.76 -5.26
CA LEU A 34 -8.63 5.02 -4.01
C LEU A 34 -9.54 5.74 -2.99
N LEU A 35 -9.68 7.06 -3.10
CA LEU A 35 -10.37 7.88 -2.10
C LEU A 35 -11.79 7.42 -1.73
N PRO A 36 -12.67 7.00 -2.67
CA PRO A 36 -14.00 6.53 -2.32
C PRO A 36 -13.98 5.30 -1.38
N ILE A 37 -13.09 4.35 -1.66
CA ILE A 37 -12.91 3.14 -0.85
C ILE A 37 -12.41 3.51 0.55
N LEU A 38 -11.40 4.38 0.61
CA LEU A 38 -10.78 4.78 1.87
C LEU A 38 -11.76 5.57 2.76
N ARG A 39 -12.49 6.53 2.19
CA ARG A 39 -13.46 7.34 2.94
C ARG A 39 -14.59 6.51 3.52
N LYS A 40 -15.12 5.54 2.78
CA LYS A 40 -16.13 4.59 3.28
C LYS A 40 -15.63 3.80 4.50
N ASN A 41 -14.33 3.59 4.60
CA ASN A 41 -13.68 2.89 5.70
C ASN A 41 -13.08 3.83 6.76
N GLY A 42 -13.41 5.13 6.73
CA GLY A 42 -12.94 6.12 7.70
C GLY A 42 -11.44 6.42 7.59
N LEU A 43 -10.83 6.17 6.44
CA LEU A 43 -9.41 6.40 6.18
C LEU A 43 -9.19 7.55 5.19
N ASN A 44 -8.06 8.22 5.34
CA ASN A 44 -7.46 9.01 4.26
C ASN A 44 -6.32 8.21 3.60
N HIS A 45 -5.76 8.73 2.50
CA HIS A 45 -4.70 8.05 1.77
C HIS A 45 -3.42 7.82 2.59
N ALA A 46 -3.00 8.81 3.39
CA ALA A 46 -1.79 8.68 4.21
C ALA A 46 -1.98 7.60 5.29
N GLN A 47 -3.14 7.59 5.95
CA GLN A 47 -3.52 6.58 6.94
C GLN A 47 -3.52 5.19 6.34
N TYR A 48 -4.10 5.02 5.16
CA TYR A 48 -4.08 3.75 4.44
C TYR A 48 -2.66 3.27 4.15
N LEU A 49 -1.79 4.13 3.61
CA LEU A 49 -0.40 3.75 3.33
C LEU A 49 0.36 3.35 4.60
N ILE A 50 0.16 4.08 5.70
CA ILE A 50 0.78 3.73 6.98
C ILE A 50 0.34 2.34 7.44
N LEU A 51 -0.97 2.05 7.44
CA LEU A 51 -1.49 0.75 7.84
C LEU A 51 -0.99 -0.37 6.93
N MET A 52 -0.91 -0.14 5.62
CA MET A 52 -0.34 -1.10 4.67
C MET A 52 1.13 -1.37 4.99
N ILE A 53 1.95 -0.34 5.18
CA ILE A 53 3.38 -0.52 5.47
C ILE A 53 3.59 -1.27 6.80
N VAL A 54 2.82 -0.95 7.85
CA VAL A 54 2.90 -1.68 9.12
C VAL A 54 2.42 -3.13 8.94
N ASN A 55 1.33 -3.36 8.21
CA ASN A 55 0.86 -4.71 7.86
C ASN A 55 1.94 -5.50 7.13
N TYR A 56 2.60 -4.86 6.15
CA TYR A 56 3.71 -5.46 5.45
C TYR A 56 4.79 -5.86 6.48
N ALA A 57 5.37 -4.91 7.20
CA ALA A 57 6.42 -5.17 8.18
C ALA A 57 6.11 -6.38 9.10
N GLU A 58 4.91 -6.42 9.67
CA GLU A 58 4.49 -7.50 10.57
C GLU A 58 4.42 -8.88 9.91
N MET A 59 3.91 -9.02 8.68
CA MET A 59 3.85 -10.34 8.05
C MET A 59 5.25 -10.87 7.70
N ASN A 60 6.27 -10.01 7.60
CA ASN A 60 7.67 -10.41 7.43
C ASN A 60 8.47 -10.38 8.73
N ASP A 61 7.78 -10.40 9.88
CA ASP A 61 8.40 -10.43 11.20
C ASP A 61 9.37 -9.26 11.44
N ASN A 62 9.16 -8.17 10.69
CA ASN A 62 9.91 -6.94 10.78
C ASN A 62 9.22 -5.95 11.72
N LYS A 63 10.03 -5.16 12.41
CA LYS A 63 9.58 -4.04 13.22
C LYS A 63 9.78 -2.74 12.46
N ILE A 64 8.86 -1.80 12.63
CA ILE A 64 8.89 -0.50 11.94
C ILE A 64 8.71 0.65 12.92
N ILE A 65 9.46 1.73 12.71
CA ILE A 65 9.34 2.98 13.47
C ILE A 65 8.79 4.11 12.60
N SER A 66 8.32 5.21 13.22
CA SER A 66 7.79 6.36 12.47
C SER A 66 8.81 7.02 11.53
N THR A 67 10.11 6.89 11.81
CA THR A 67 11.17 7.37 10.91
C THR A 67 11.20 6.58 9.60
N ASP A 68 10.99 5.26 9.65
CA ASP A 68 10.95 4.43 8.43
C ASP A 68 9.76 4.83 7.55
N LEU A 69 8.59 5.08 8.14
CA LEU A 69 7.42 5.57 7.41
C LEU A 69 7.71 6.87 6.65
N SER A 70 8.44 7.78 7.30
CA SER A 70 8.82 9.08 6.73
C SER A 70 9.67 8.90 5.49
N TYR A 71 10.68 8.02 5.56
CA TYR A 71 11.55 7.73 4.41
C TYR A 71 10.86 6.91 3.32
N ILE A 72 10.11 5.86 3.67
CA ILE A 72 9.37 5.05 2.70
C ILE A 72 8.38 5.91 1.89
N LEU A 73 7.71 6.86 2.54
CA LEU A 73 6.72 7.72 1.90
C LEU A 73 7.31 9.01 1.30
N GLY A 74 8.60 9.28 1.51
CA GLY A 74 9.24 10.52 1.10
C GLY A 74 8.61 11.76 1.74
N ARG A 75 8.26 11.68 3.02
CA ARG A 75 7.54 12.73 3.76
C ARG A 75 8.25 13.08 5.06
N GLU A 76 8.14 14.34 5.45
CA GLU A 76 8.69 14.82 6.71
C GLU A 76 8.00 14.21 7.93
N LYS A 77 8.77 13.98 9.01
CA LYS A 77 8.26 13.35 10.24
C LYS A 77 7.07 14.09 10.84
N HIS A 78 7.08 15.43 10.79
CA HIS A 78 5.99 16.26 11.32
C HIS A 78 4.65 16.04 10.56
N THR A 79 4.70 15.50 9.35
CA THR A 79 3.48 15.11 8.60
C THR A 79 2.99 13.72 8.96
N MET A 80 3.86 12.85 9.47
CA MET A 80 3.54 11.47 9.85
C MET A 80 2.93 11.38 11.24
N THR A 81 3.46 12.13 12.21
CA THR A 81 2.97 12.10 13.60
C THR A 81 1.46 12.27 13.72
N PRO A 82 0.82 13.29 13.10
CA PRO A 82 -0.63 13.46 13.19
C PRO A 82 -1.43 12.29 12.59
N GLN A 83 -0.88 11.62 11.57
CA GLN A 83 -1.55 10.48 10.95
C GLN A 83 -1.45 9.24 11.84
N VAL A 84 -0.29 8.99 12.45
CA VAL A 84 -0.10 7.90 13.41
C VAL A 84 -0.97 8.13 14.64
N ASP A 85 -0.96 9.34 15.21
CA ASP A 85 -1.78 9.67 16.38
C ASP A 85 -3.27 9.51 16.09
N SER A 86 -3.72 9.90 14.89
CA SER A 86 -5.11 9.69 14.47
C SER A 86 -5.46 8.21 14.32
N LEU A 87 -4.53 7.36 13.89
CA LEU A 87 -4.75 5.92 13.77
C LEU A 87 -4.77 5.22 15.13
N GLU A 88 -3.92 5.66 16.08
CA GLU A 88 -3.98 5.20 17.47
C GLU A 88 -5.30 5.59 18.14
N LYS A 89 -5.76 6.84 17.98
CA LYS A 89 -7.07 7.27 18.49
C LYS A 89 -8.24 6.47 17.90
N LYS A 90 -8.07 5.93 16.69
CA LYS A 90 -9.05 5.05 16.02
C LYS A 90 -8.89 3.58 16.42
N ASP A 91 -7.97 3.26 17.34
CA ASP A 91 -7.65 1.90 17.77
C ASP A 91 -7.22 1.01 16.59
N MET A 92 -6.48 1.55 15.63
CA MET A 92 -5.98 0.81 14.46
C MET A 92 -4.48 0.52 14.55
N LEU A 93 -3.76 1.31 15.36
CA LEU A 93 -2.33 1.16 15.64
C LEU A 93 -2.08 1.31 17.13
N VAL A 94 -0.96 0.74 17.57
CA VAL A 94 -0.36 1.02 18.88
C VAL A 94 1.14 1.22 18.74
N ARG A 95 1.68 2.08 19.59
CA ARG A 95 3.12 2.22 19.85
C ARG A 95 3.57 1.25 20.94
N GLU A 96 4.49 0.37 20.58
CA GLU A 96 5.09 -0.60 21.49
C GLU A 96 6.55 -0.25 21.74
N ARG A 97 6.92 -0.05 23.01
CA ARG A 97 8.33 0.19 23.38
C ARG A 97 9.10 -1.12 23.26
N SER A 98 10.26 -1.06 22.61
CA SER A 98 11.14 -2.22 22.58
C SER A 98 11.62 -2.57 24.00
N SER A 99 11.54 -3.85 24.34
CA SER A 99 12.15 -4.39 25.56
C SER A 99 13.68 -4.40 25.49
N SER A 100 14.25 -4.52 24.29
CA SER A 100 15.70 -4.59 24.06
C SER A 100 16.37 -3.24 23.80
N ASP A 101 15.61 -2.24 23.33
CA ASP A 101 16.10 -0.88 23.09
C ASP A 101 15.06 0.14 23.55
N ARG A 102 15.23 0.67 24.77
CA ARG A 102 14.27 1.62 25.36
C ARG A 102 14.08 2.90 24.54
N ARG A 103 14.93 3.17 23.55
CA ARG A 103 14.82 4.32 22.63
C ARG A 103 13.95 4.02 21.41
N ALA A 104 13.71 2.75 21.08
CA ALA A 104 12.91 2.34 19.95
C ALA A 104 11.43 2.18 20.32
N VAL A 105 10.57 2.89 19.59
CA VAL A 105 9.11 2.80 19.68
C VAL A 105 8.59 2.28 18.35
N PHE A 106 8.13 1.03 18.34
CA PHE A 106 7.63 0.37 17.15
C PHE A 106 6.15 0.60 16.97
N LEU A 107 5.70 0.59 15.72
CA LEU A 107 4.29 0.62 15.37
C LEU A 107 3.80 -0.81 15.12
N ARG A 108 2.65 -1.14 15.69
CA ARG A 108 1.99 -2.44 15.53
C ARG A 108 0.51 -2.24 15.22
N LEU A 109 -0.06 -3.08 14.36
CA LEU A 109 -1.51 -3.12 14.16
C LEU A 109 -2.18 -3.77 15.37
N THR A 110 -3.27 -3.14 15.81
CA THR A 110 -4.26 -3.80 16.68
C THR A 110 -5.07 -4.82 15.88
N ASP A 111 -5.86 -5.65 16.56
CA ASP A 111 -6.77 -6.58 15.89
C ASP A 111 -7.78 -5.83 15.00
N ARG A 112 -8.26 -4.68 15.47
CA ARG A 112 -9.12 -3.79 14.68
C ARG A 112 -8.39 -3.25 13.44
N GLY A 113 -7.12 -2.88 13.55
CA GLY A 113 -6.28 -2.46 12.43
C GLY A 113 -6.11 -3.57 11.39
N ARG A 114 -5.82 -4.80 11.83
CA ARG A 114 -5.71 -5.99 10.95
C ARG A 114 -7.03 -6.27 10.22
N ASN A 115 -8.14 -6.25 10.94
CA ASN A 115 -9.47 -6.49 10.39
C ASN A 115 -9.91 -5.40 9.40
N LEU A 116 -9.48 -4.16 9.61
CA LEU A 116 -9.71 -3.09 8.64
C LEU A 116 -8.93 -3.35 7.35
N ILE A 117 -7.64 -3.69 7.46
CA ILE A 117 -6.78 -3.94 6.30
C ILE A 117 -7.27 -5.15 5.51
N SER A 118 -7.65 -6.25 6.18
CA SER A 118 -8.17 -7.43 5.49
C SER A 118 -9.44 -7.15 4.68
N ARG A 119 -10.26 -6.17 5.10
CA ARG A 119 -11.45 -5.72 4.36
C ARG A 119 -11.14 -4.72 3.25
N VAL A 120 -10.23 -3.77 3.49
CA VAL A 120 -9.94 -2.68 2.55
C VAL A 120 -8.98 -3.13 1.44
N GLN A 121 -8.00 -3.97 1.76
CA GLN A 121 -6.94 -4.37 0.85
C GLN A 121 -7.47 -5.01 -0.44
N PRO A 122 -8.43 -5.97 -0.42
CA PRO A 122 -8.97 -6.55 -1.65
C PRO A 122 -9.59 -5.49 -2.57
N GLN A 123 -10.39 -4.57 -2.02
CA GLN A 123 -11.05 -3.51 -2.79
C GLN A 123 -10.04 -2.58 -3.46
N THR A 124 -8.96 -2.24 -2.75
CA THR A 124 -7.88 -1.43 -3.34
C THR A 124 -7.04 -2.22 -4.34
N MET A 125 -6.89 -3.53 -4.14
CA MET A 125 -6.14 -4.42 -5.02
C MET A 125 -6.82 -4.49 -6.39
N ASP A 126 -8.15 -4.56 -6.46
CA ASP A 126 -8.88 -4.54 -7.73
C ASP A 126 -8.63 -3.25 -8.53
N VAL A 127 -8.61 -2.11 -7.84
CA VAL A 127 -8.29 -0.81 -8.48
C VAL A 127 -6.84 -0.79 -8.97
N VAL A 128 -5.89 -1.21 -8.13
CA VAL A 128 -4.45 -1.16 -8.47
C VAL A 128 -4.09 -2.18 -9.56
N SER A 129 -4.69 -3.38 -9.53
CA SER A 129 -4.43 -4.43 -10.52
C SER A 129 -5.07 -4.15 -11.88
N SER A 130 -6.12 -3.33 -11.93
CA SER A 130 -6.74 -2.88 -13.19
C SER A 130 -5.85 -1.94 -14.02
N VAL A 131 -4.73 -1.46 -13.45
CA VAL A 131 -3.77 -0.58 -14.12
C VAL A 131 -3.01 -1.35 -15.20
N SER A 132 -3.51 -1.31 -16.43
CA SER A 132 -2.91 -1.97 -17.59
C SER A 132 -2.10 -0.98 -18.43
N VAL A 133 -0.85 -0.73 -18.03
CA VAL A 133 0.07 0.20 -18.72
C VAL A 133 1.21 -0.50 -19.45
N GLY A 134 1.24 -1.84 -19.44
CA GLY A 134 2.26 -2.64 -20.11
C GLY A 134 2.46 -4.01 -19.47
N THR A 135 3.54 -4.67 -19.87
CA THR A 135 3.96 -5.98 -19.35
C THR A 135 4.67 -5.85 -18.01
N ALA A 136 4.87 -6.98 -17.31
CA ALA A 136 5.70 -7.03 -16.09
C ALA A 136 7.11 -6.44 -16.31
N GLU A 137 7.69 -6.63 -17.49
CA GLU A 137 8.99 -6.05 -17.84
C GLU A 137 8.93 -4.51 -18.00
N ASN A 138 7.82 -3.98 -18.50
CA ASN A 138 7.61 -2.52 -18.53
C ASN A 138 7.54 -1.95 -17.11
N PHE A 139 6.81 -2.61 -16.19
CA PHE A 139 6.76 -2.20 -14.79
C PHE A 139 8.14 -2.24 -14.13
N LYS A 140 8.94 -3.28 -14.38
CA LYS A 140 10.31 -3.39 -13.85
C LYS A 140 11.21 -2.25 -14.35
N LYS A 141 11.12 -1.90 -15.63
CA LYS A 141 11.87 -0.75 -16.21
C LYS A 141 11.45 0.57 -15.57
N ILE A 142 10.15 0.81 -15.39
CA ILE A 142 9.62 2.01 -14.74
C ILE A 142 10.09 2.08 -13.28
N TYR A 143 9.97 0.97 -12.53
CA TYR A 143 10.43 0.89 -11.15
C TYR A 143 11.92 1.21 -11.02
N ASN A 144 12.78 0.59 -11.84
CA ASN A 144 14.21 0.85 -11.82
C ASN A 144 14.55 2.30 -12.18
N PHE A 145 13.82 2.88 -13.14
CA PHE A 145 13.97 4.29 -13.48
C PHE A 145 13.61 5.20 -12.31
N LEU A 146 12.45 4.99 -11.67
CA LEU A 146 12.01 5.77 -10.52
C LEU A 146 12.94 5.61 -9.31
N LYS A 147 13.49 4.41 -9.11
CA LYS A 147 14.51 4.13 -8.08
C LYS A 147 15.76 4.97 -8.29
N ASN A 148 16.33 4.93 -9.49
CA ASN A 148 17.51 5.73 -9.83
C ASN A 148 17.23 7.24 -9.77
N PHE A 149 16.03 7.65 -10.20
CA PHE A 149 15.59 9.03 -10.14
C PHE A 149 15.49 9.52 -8.69
N ARG A 150 14.86 8.75 -7.80
CA ARG A 150 14.80 9.04 -6.36
C ARG A 150 16.20 9.21 -5.78
N ASP A 151 17.11 8.29 -6.06
CA ASP A 151 18.45 8.31 -5.47
C ASP A 151 19.24 9.54 -5.94
N THR A 152 19.17 9.87 -7.24
CA THR A 152 19.77 11.09 -7.78
C THR A 152 19.19 12.35 -7.15
N VAL A 153 17.87 12.41 -6.94
CA VAL A 153 17.21 13.57 -6.32
C VAL A 153 17.54 13.68 -4.83
N ALA A 154 17.68 12.56 -4.12
CA ALA A 154 18.12 12.55 -2.73
C ALA A 154 19.55 13.09 -2.59
N ASP A 155 20.48 12.65 -3.45
CA ASP A 155 21.85 13.18 -3.47
C ASP A 155 21.88 14.69 -3.75
N LEU A 156 21.08 15.16 -4.73
CA LEU A 156 20.96 16.59 -5.03
C LEU A 156 20.38 17.40 -3.87
N ALA A 157 19.52 16.79 -3.05
CA ALA A 157 18.97 17.37 -1.84
C ALA A 157 19.93 17.29 -0.63
N GLY A 158 21.15 16.76 -0.82
CA GLY A 158 22.13 16.57 0.25
C GLY A 158 21.73 15.46 1.24
N GLN A 159 20.90 14.52 0.81
CA GLN A 159 20.43 13.41 1.63
C GLN A 159 21.01 12.08 1.16
N ASN A 160 21.29 11.18 2.09
CA ASN A 160 21.74 9.83 1.75
C ASN A 160 20.58 9.03 1.11
N PRO A 161 20.69 8.57 -0.16
CA PRO A 161 19.66 7.77 -0.83
C PRO A 161 19.29 6.49 -0.07
N GLU A 162 20.22 5.91 0.68
CA GLU A 162 19.99 4.70 1.46
C GLU A 162 18.94 4.87 2.56
N LEU A 163 18.71 6.10 3.04
CA LEU A 163 17.66 6.39 4.01
C LEU A 163 16.29 6.02 3.46
N TYR A 164 16.09 6.17 2.14
CA TYR A 164 14.86 5.85 1.44
C TYR A 164 14.83 4.40 0.97
N SER A 165 15.93 3.95 0.34
CA SER A 165 15.97 2.66 -0.33
C SER A 165 16.00 1.50 0.66
N LYS A 166 16.80 1.57 1.73
CA LYS A 166 16.95 0.46 2.69
C LYS A 166 15.65 0.07 3.39
N PRO A 167 14.87 0.99 4.01
CA PRO A 167 13.62 0.61 4.66
C PRO A 167 12.58 0.13 3.63
N TYR A 168 12.53 0.72 2.43
CA TYR A 168 11.63 0.26 1.37
C TYR A 168 11.95 -1.19 0.97
N GLU A 169 13.20 -1.48 0.62
CA GLU A 169 13.63 -2.82 0.20
C GLU A 169 13.44 -3.83 1.33
N LYS A 170 13.83 -3.48 2.56
CA LYS A 170 13.68 -4.36 3.73
C LYS A 170 12.23 -4.69 4.06
N LEU A 171 11.32 -3.71 3.97
CA LEU A 171 9.97 -3.85 4.55
C LEU A 171 8.90 -4.15 3.51
N LEU A 172 9.07 -3.70 2.26
CA LEU A 172 8.06 -3.83 1.22
C LEU A 172 8.47 -4.80 0.11
N VAL A 173 9.77 -5.03 -0.10
CA VAL A 173 10.27 -5.92 -1.16
C VAL A 173 10.76 -7.26 -0.61
N ALA A 174 11.56 -7.25 0.45
CA ALA A 174 12.12 -8.45 1.08
C ALA A 174 11.02 -9.26 1.79
N GLY A 175 10.35 -10.11 1.01
CA GLY A 175 9.27 -10.99 1.43
C GLY A 175 7.96 -10.82 0.61
N GLU A 176 8.02 -10.16 -0.55
CA GLU A 176 6.95 -10.16 -1.58
C GLU A 176 6.34 -11.54 -1.80
N GLU A 177 7.15 -12.60 -1.87
CA GLU A 177 6.67 -13.97 -2.02
C GLU A 177 5.75 -14.40 -0.87
N LYS A 178 6.10 -14.09 0.38
CA LYS A 178 5.28 -14.40 1.56
C LYS A 178 3.97 -13.62 1.52
N TYR A 179 3.99 -12.35 1.10
CA TYR A 179 2.77 -11.56 0.92
C TYR A 179 1.87 -12.16 -0.16
N MET A 180 2.42 -12.48 -1.33
CA MET A 180 1.68 -13.07 -2.44
C MET A 180 1.02 -14.38 -2.02
N GLN A 181 1.75 -15.27 -1.35
CA GLN A 181 1.20 -16.53 -0.83
C GLN A 181 0.02 -16.30 0.13
N VAL A 182 0.15 -15.35 1.06
CA VAL A 182 -0.92 -15.04 2.02
C VAL A 182 -2.14 -14.44 1.31
N LEU A 183 -1.96 -13.54 0.35
CA LEU A 183 -3.05 -12.91 -0.38
C LEU A 183 -3.77 -13.91 -1.29
N THR A 184 -3.04 -14.75 -2.02
CA THR A 184 -3.63 -15.81 -2.83
C THR A 184 -4.43 -16.78 -1.97
N LYS A 185 -3.90 -17.19 -0.80
CA LYS A 185 -4.64 -18.04 0.13
C LYS A 185 -5.93 -17.39 0.62
N ARG A 186 -5.89 -16.08 0.93
CA ARG A 186 -7.08 -15.32 1.37
C ARG A 186 -8.13 -15.19 0.26
N GLN A 187 -7.72 -14.92 -0.97
CA GLN A 187 -8.64 -14.87 -2.12
C GLN A 187 -9.32 -16.20 -2.32
N ASN A 188 -8.55 -17.30 -2.39
CA ASN A 188 -9.10 -18.64 -2.55
C ASN A 188 -10.08 -19.04 -1.43
N LEU A 189 -9.86 -18.56 -0.18
CA LEU A 189 -10.79 -18.78 0.92
C LEU A 189 -12.09 -17.98 0.74
N ASN A 190 -11.98 -16.70 0.36
CA ASN A 190 -13.14 -15.85 0.13
C ASN A 190 -14.01 -16.38 -1.03
N ASP A 191 -13.39 -16.86 -2.11
CA ASP A 191 -14.09 -17.41 -3.27
C ASP A 191 -14.87 -18.68 -2.89
N LYS A 192 -14.25 -19.59 -2.13
CA LYS A 192 -14.91 -20.79 -1.60
C LYS A 192 -16.09 -20.46 -0.68
N THR A 193 -15.92 -19.51 0.24
CA THR A 193 -17.02 -19.08 1.12
C THR A 193 -18.16 -18.44 0.33
N LEU A 194 -17.87 -17.74 -0.78
CA LEU A 194 -18.90 -17.19 -1.65
C LEU A 194 -19.67 -18.31 -2.39
N GLU A 195 -18.96 -19.31 -2.91
CA GLU A 195 -19.56 -20.50 -3.54
C GLU A 195 -20.46 -21.28 -2.57
N GLU A 196 -19.99 -21.55 -1.34
CA GLU A 196 -20.76 -22.24 -0.30
C GLU A 196 -22.05 -21.48 0.06
N ASN A 197 -21.98 -20.16 0.20
CA ASN A 197 -23.16 -19.33 0.49
C ASN A 197 -24.18 -19.31 -0.67
N ILE A 198 -23.71 -19.34 -1.92
CA ILE A 198 -24.58 -19.42 -3.10
C ILE A 198 -25.30 -20.77 -3.12
N ILE A 199 -24.57 -21.87 -2.90
CA ILE A 199 -25.13 -23.23 -2.84
C ILE A 199 -26.18 -23.32 -1.72
N GLU A 200 -25.87 -22.86 -0.51
CA GLU A 200 -26.83 -22.86 0.60
C GLU A 200 -28.10 -22.05 0.32
N SER A 201 -27.98 -20.92 -0.40
CA SER A 201 -29.12 -20.09 -0.78
C SER A 201 -30.01 -20.77 -1.83
N GLN A 202 -29.41 -21.49 -2.78
CA GLN A 202 -30.12 -22.26 -3.81
C GLN A 202 -30.84 -23.45 -3.19
N THR A 203 -30.17 -24.23 -2.33
CA THR A 203 -30.78 -25.37 -1.64
C THR A 203 -31.95 -24.95 -0.74
N LYS A 204 -31.85 -23.79 -0.04
CA LYS A 204 -32.96 -23.26 0.78
C LYS A 204 -34.17 -22.83 -0.07
N ASN A 205 -33.95 -22.30 -1.28
CA ASN A 205 -35.02 -21.92 -2.19
C ASN A 205 -35.72 -23.16 -2.77
N GLU A 206 -34.98 -24.18 -3.20
CA GLU A 206 -35.53 -25.46 -3.70
C GLU A 206 -36.39 -26.16 -2.63
N ILE A 207 -35.91 -26.23 -1.38
CA ILE A 207 -36.66 -26.83 -0.26
C ILE A 207 -37.96 -26.05 0.04
N ASN A 208 -37.95 -24.72 -0.08
CA ASN A 208 -39.13 -23.90 0.12
C ASN A 208 -40.14 -24.04 -1.04
N GLU A 209 -39.68 -24.18 -2.28
CA GLU A 209 -40.53 -24.42 -3.44
C GLU A 209 -41.22 -25.79 -3.38
N GLU A 210 -40.51 -26.84 -2.94
CA GLU A 210 -41.08 -28.18 -2.72
C GLU A 210 -42.12 -28.19 -1.58
N LYS A 211 -41.85 -27.51 -0.46
CA LYS A 211 -42.84 -27.39 0.64
C LYS A 211 -44.10 -26.64 0.22
N THR A 212 -43.95 -25.58 -0.57
CA THR A 212 -45.08 -24.76 -1.04
C THR A 212 -45.94 -25.49 -2.09
N SER A 213 -45.38 -26.49 -2.78
CA SER A 213 -46.11 -27.33 -3.73
C SER A 213 -46.80 -28.52 -3.05
N LEU A 214 -46.22 -29.06 -1.98
CA LEU A 214 -46.85 -30.09 -1.15
C LEU A 214 -48.04 -29.58 -0.31
N GLU A 215 -48.02 -28.33 0.14
CA GLU A 215 -49.13 -27.72 0.90
C GLU A 215 -50.34 -27.30 0.03
N LYS A 216 -50.20 -27.35 -1.31
CA LYS A 216 -51.27 -27.02 -2.27
C LYS A 216 -51.97 -28.25 -2.87
N THR A 217 -51.68 -29.45 -2.36
CA THR A 217 -52.28 -30.72 -2.78
C THR A 217 -53.04 -31.34 -1.63
#